data_AF-T1D473-F1
#
_entry.id   AF-T1D473-F1
#
_cell.length_a   1.000
_cell.length_b   1.000
_cell.length_c   1.000
_cell.angle_alpha   90.00
_cell.angle_beta   90.00
_cell.angle_gamma   90.00
#
_symmetry.space_group_name_H-M   'P 1'
#
loop_
_entity.id
_entity.type
_entity.pdbx_description
1 polymer ?
#
loop_
_entity_poly.entity_id
_entity_poly.type
_entity_poly.pdbx_seq_one_letter_code
_entity_poly.pdbx_strand_id
1 'polypeptide(L)'
;MAKIDNPNDLWKYFDNISKDCETSIHQLYNTHKEKFLKPFAGICGGIKRQAKEILDNEHEYPPGIFRVKTNSLKVVYYKETLQITAVSWIGER
;
A
#
# COMPACT_ATOMS: atom_id res chain seq x y z
N MET A 1 3.39 -10.50 -15.30
CA MET A 1 3.12 -9.39 -14.36
C MET A 1 1.75 -8.83 -14.68
N ALA A 2 0.86 -8.67 -13.71
CA ALA A 2 -0.44 -8.04 -13.95
C ALA A 2 -0.20 -6.63 -14.53
N LYS A 3 -0.89 -6.29 -15.62
CA LYS A 3 -0.90 -4.92 -16.15
C LYS A 3 -1.61 -4.05 -15.11
N ILE A 4 -0.88 -3.12 -14.53
CA ILE A 4 -1.43 -2.11 -13.62
C ILE A 4 -1.39 -0.81 -14.41
N ASP A 5 -2.50 -0.47 -15.03
CA ASP A 5 -2.62 0.73 -15.87
C ASP A 5 -3.13 1.94 -15.06
N ASN A 6 -3.75 1.70 -13.89
CA ASN A 6 -4.25 2.73 -12.98
C ASN A 6 -4.19 2.27 -11.50
N PRO A 7 -4.35 3.19 -10.53
CA PRO A 7 -4.35 2.85 -9.12
C PRO A 7 -5.48 1.89 -8.70
N ASN A 8 -6.61 1.90 -9.41
CA ASN A 8 -7.78 1.09 -9.07
C ASN A 8 -7.54 -0.40 -9.33
N ASP A 9 -6.67 -0.74 -10.28
CA ASP A 9 -6.19 -2.11 -10.47
C ASP A 9 -5.43 -2.63 -9.25
N LEU A 10 -4.84 -1.74 -8.44
CA LEU A 10 -4.20 -2.14 -7.18
C LEU A 10 -5.21 -2.43 -6.07
N TRP A 11 -6.39 -1.83 -6.12
CA TRP A 11 -7.41 -2.02 -5.08
C TRP A 11 -8.03 -3.41 -5.11
N LYS A 12 -7.99 -4.10 -6.27
CA LYS A 12 -8.35 -5.52 -6.38
C LYS A 12 -7.53 -6.43 -5.46
N TYR A 13 -6.42 -5.93 -4.92
CA TYR A 13 -5.53 -6.67 -4.03
C TYR A 13 -5.68 -6.29 -2.54
N PHE A 14 -6.55 -5.32 -2.20
CA PHE A 14 -6.82 -4.89 -0.84
C PHE A 14 -8.32 -4.96 -0.55
N ASP A 15 -8.69 -5.70 0.49
CA ASP A 15 -10.10 -5.86 0.88
C ASP A 15 -10.73 -4.55 1.40
N ASN A 16 -9.94 -3.58 1.86
CA ASN A 16 -10.45 -2.29 2.32
C ASN A 16 -9.45 -1.14 2.16
N ILE A 17 -9.80 -0.11 1.40
CA ILE A 17 -9.13 1.19 1.37
C ILE A 17 -10.15 2.24 1.80
N SER A 18 -9.79 3.12 2.74
CA SER A 18 -10.68 4.24 3.12
C SER A 18 -10.86 5.22 1.95
N LYS A 19 -12.04 5.81 1.77
CA LYS A 19 -12.32 6.83 0.72
C LYS A 19 -11.35 8.02 0.75
N ASP A 20 -10.93 8.46 1.94
CA ASP A 20 -9.93 9.52 2.10
C ASP A 20 -8.56 9.08 1.57
N CYS A 21 -8.21 7.81 1.78
CA CYS A 21 -6.97 7.22 1.28
C CYS A 21 -7.03 7.01 -0.24
N GLU A 22 -8.18 6.60 -0.77
CA GLU A 22 -8.46 6.48 -2.20
C GLU A 22 -8.21 7.82 -2.92
N THR A 23 -8.78 8.90 -2.37
CA THR A 23 -8.59 10.27 -2.88
C THR A 23 -7.12 10.67 -2.89
N SER A 24 -6.40 10.40 -1.80
CA SER A 24 -4.97 10.71 -1.68
C SER A 24 -4.13 9.93 -2.71
N ILE A 25 -4.42 8.65 -2.91
CA ILE A 25 -3.76 7.80 -3.91
C ILE A 25 -4.00 8.34 -5.33
N HIS A 26 -5.24 8.75 -5.64
CA HIS A 26 -5.55 9.36 -6.93
C HIS A 26 -4.82 10.66 -7.18
N GLN A 27 -4.73 11.53 -6.17
CA GLN A 27 -3.97 12.78 -6.26
C GLN A 27 -2.49 12.50 -6.51
N LEU A 28 -1.87 11.60 -5.73
CA LEU A 28 -0.47 11.24 -5.90
C LEU A 28 -0.19 10.60 -7.27
N TYR A 29 -1.09 9.75 -7.76
CA TYR A 29 -1.00 9.20 -9.11
C TYR A 29 -1.12 10.30 -10.17
N ASN A 30 -2.04 11.25 -10.03
CA ASN A 30 -2.16 12.34 -10.99
C ASN A 30 -0.93 13.25 -11.01
N THR A 31 -0.29 13.49 -9.86
CA THR A 31 0.92 14.32 -9.74
C THR A 31 2.18 13.61 -10.22
N HIS A 32 2.36 12.31 -9.91
CA HIS A 32 3.62 11.61 -10.12
C HIS A 32 3.56 10.43 -11.12
N LYS A 33 2.36 10.05 -11.57
CA LYS A 33 2.09 9.00 -12.58
C LYS A 33 2.87 7.71 -12.31
N GLU A 34 3.68 7.26 -13.26
CA GLU A 34 4.48 6.02 -13.14
C GLU A 34 5.48 6.04 -11.97
N LYS A 35 6.01 7.22 -11.60
CA LYS A 35 6.93 7.34 -10.46
C LYS A 35 6.26 6.99 -9.13
N PHE A 36 4.94 7.13 -9.07
CA PHE A 36 4.12 6.67 -7.94
C PHE A 36 3.68 5.21 -8.11
N LEU A 37 3.17 4.87 -9.29
CA LEU A 37 2.50 3.59 -9.52
C LEU A 37 3.43 2.39 -9.31
N LYS A 38 4.66 2.44 -9.85
CA LYS A 38 5.63 1.34 -9.72
C LYS A 38 6.01 1.04 -8.27
N PRO A 39 6.49 2.01 -7.47
CA PRO A 39 6.84 1.75 -6.08
C PRO A 39 5.61 1.42 -5.23
N PHE A 40 4.45 2.05 -5.48
CA PHE A 40 3.23 1.72 -4.76
C PHE A 40 2.79 0.28 -5.03
N ALA A 41 2.78 -0.16 -6.29
CA ALA A 41 2.51 -1.56 -6.65
C ALA A 41 3.47 -2.56 -5.97
N GLY A 42 4.75 -2.23 -5.92
CA GLY A 42 5.77 -3.05 -5.24
C GLY A 42 5.51 -3.17 -3.73
N ILE A 43 5.21 -2.05 -3.06
CA ILE A 43 4.84 -2.04 -1.63
C ILE A 43 3.59 -2.89 -1.44
N CYS A 44 2.59 -2.74 -2.29
CA CYS A 44 1.34 -3.47 -2.18
C CYS A 44 1.53 -5.00 -2.31
N GLY A 45 2.32 -5.43 -3.29
CA GLY A 45 2.69 -6.84 -3.44
C GLY A 45 3.49 -7.38 -2.25
N GLY A 46 4.38 -6.55 -1.69
CA GLY A 46 5.14 -6.86 -0.48
C GLY A 46 4.25 -7.04 0.75
N ILE A 47 3.33 -6.10 1.00
CA ILE A 47 2.34 -6.18 2.08
C ILE A 47 1.52 -7.46 1.95
N LYS A 48 1.02 -7.79 0.76
CA LYS A 48 0.24 -9.02 0.55
C LYS A 48 1.04 -10.29 0.84
N ARG A 49 2.31 -10.33 0.43
CA ARG A 49 3.18 -11.49 0.71
C ARG A 49 3.49 -11.61 2.20
N GLN A 50 3.84 -10.50 2.84
CA GLN A 50 4.08 -10.44 4.28
C GLN A 50 2.82 -10.77 5.08
N ALA A 51 1.66 -10.30 4.65
CA ALA A 51 0.38 -10.61 5.27
C ALA A 51 0.12 -12.10 5.33
N LYS A 52 0.39 -12.81 4.23
CA LYS A 52 0.25 -14.27 4.19
C LYS A 52 1.17 -14.94 5.22
N GLU A 53 2.44 -14.57 5.23
CA GLU A 53 3.44 -15.10 6.16
C GLU A 53 3.11 -14.77 7.62
N ILE A 54 2.59 -13.58 7.86
CA ILE A 54 2.11 -13.10 9.16
C ILE A 54 0.89 -13.88 9.65
N LEU A 55 -0.09 -14.13 8.77
CA LEU A 55 -1.29 -14.90 9.10
C LEU A 55 -0.91 -16.35 9.39
N ASP A 56 0.05 -16.90 8.64
CA ASP A 56 0.58 -18.25 8.85
C ASP A 56 1.36 -18.38 10.19
N ASN A 57 1.82 -17.27 10.78
CA ASN A 57 2.61 -17.22 12.03
C ASN A 57 2.04 -16.21 13.05
N GLU A 58 0.72 -16.10 13.15
CA GLU A 58 0.05 -15.01 13.87
C GLU A 58 0.48 -14.86 15.34
N HIS A 59 0.90 -15.96 15.97
CA HIS A 59 1.34 -16.02 17.37
C HIS A 59 2.70 -15.34 17.61
N GLU A 60 3.52 -15.20 16.56
CA GLU A 60 4.85 -14.60 16.62
C GLU A 60 4.83 -13.08 16.35
N TYR A 61 3.71 -12.56 15.84
CA TYR A 61 3.59 -11.17 15.45
C TYR A 61 2.41 -10.49 16.17
N PRO A 62 2.65 -9.42 16.96
CA PRO A 62 1.55 -8.71 17.62
C PRO A 62 0.63 -8.00 16.61
N PRO A 63 -0.67 -7.81 16.94
CA PRO A 63 -1.59 -6.98 16.16
C PRO A 63 -1.20 -5.50 16.21
N GLY A 64 -1.67 -4.71 15.24
CA GLY A 64 -1.43 -3.26 15.24
C GLY A 64 -1.22 -2.60 13.88
N ILE A 65 -0.71 -1.37 13.95
CA ILE A 65 -0.45 -0.50 12.80
C ILE A 65 0.97 -0.69 12.29
N PHE A 66 1.10 -1.01 11.01
CA PHE A 66 2.36 -1.23 10.34
C PHE A 66 2.63 -0.11 9.34
N ARG A 67 3.92 0.12 9.07
CA ARG A 67 4.37 1.15 8.13
C ARG A 67 5.44 0.60 7.20
N VAL A 68 5.28 0.85 5.92
CA VAL A 68 6.32 0.64 4.90
C VAL A 68 6.79 2.00 4.43
N LYS A 69 8.10 2.24 4.46
CA LYS A 69 8.72 3.49 3.98
C LYS A 69 9.80 3.13 2.96
N THR A 70 9.69 3.68 1.77
CA THR A 70 10.71 3.65 0.71
C THR A 70 11.35 5.03 0.57
N ASN A 71 12.16 5.25 -0.47
CA ASN A 71 12.75 6.56 -0.73
C ASN A 71 11.74 7.58 -1.27
N SER A 72 10.61 7.11 -1.82
CA SER A 72 9.61 7.97 -2.46
C SER A 72 8.23 7.88 -1.84
N LEU A 73 7.92 6.81 -1.10
CA LEU A 73 6.59 6.55 -0.58
C LEU A 73 6.59 6.04 0.86
N LYS A 74 5.60 6.48 1.62
CA LYS A 74 5.24 5.93 2.93
C LYS A 74 3.81 5.41 2.87
N VAL A 75 3.59 4.18 3.31
CA VAL A 75 2.28 3.52 3.40
C VAL A 75 2.08 3.05 4.84
N VAL A 76 0.90 3.34 5.40
CA VAL A 76 0.48 2.89 6.73
C VAL A 76 -0.74 1.99 6.58
N TYR A 77 -0.75 0.85 7.26
CA TYR A 77 -1.83 -0.13 7.15
C TYR A 77 -2.07 -0.89 8.45
N TYR A 78 -3.29 -1.39 8.65
CA TYR A 78 -3.62 -2.34 9.72
C TYR A 78 -3.24 -3.75 9.28
N LYS A 79 -2.54 -4.48 10.15
CA LYS A 79 -2.04 -5.82 9.83
C LYS A 79 -3.16 -6.85 9.67
N GLU A 80 -4.15 -6.84 10.55
CA GLU A 80 -5.19 -7.87 10.56
C GLU A 80 -6.12 -7.78 9.34
N THR A 81 -6.41 -6.56 8.90
CA THR A 81 -7.36 -6.30 7.81
C THR A 81 -6.69 -5.92 6.49
N LEU A 82 -5.36 -5.75 6.51
CA LEU A 82 -4.57 -5.16 5.42
C LEU A 82 -5.10 -3.81 4.94
N GLN A 83 -5.88 -3.14 5.77
CA GLN A 83 -6.50 -1.88 5.41
C GLN A 83 -5.45 -0.79 5.37
N ILE A 84 -5.23 -0.21 4.20
CA ILE A 84 -4.36 0.95 4.04
C ILE A 84 -5.08 2.17 4.60
N THR A 85 -4.45 2.82 5.59
CA THR A 85 -5.00 4.00 6.28
C THR A 85 -4.39 5.30 5.80
N ALA A 86 -3.15 5.27 5.31
CA ALA A 86 -2.49 6.46 4.79
C ALA A 86 -1.44 6.13 3.73
N VAL A 87 -1.37 6.95 2.69
CA VAL A 87 -0.31 6.94 1.68
C VAL A 87 0.24 8.36 1.54
N SER A 88 1.56 8.50 1.58
CA SER A 88 2.22 9.82 1.46
C SER A 88 3.44 9.71 0.57
N TRP A 89 3.62 10.72 -0.29
CA TRP A 89 4.86 10.90 -1.05
C TRP A 89 5.91 11.58 -0.16
N ILE A 90 7.13 11.04 -0.18
CA ILE A 90 8.28 11.52 0.59
C ILE A 90 9.50 11.78 -0.30
N GLY A 91 9.38 11.56 -1.62
CA GLY A 91 10.47 11.79 -2.56
C GLY A 91 11.04 13.20 -2.43
N GLU A 92 12.36 13.30 -2.58
CA GLU A 92 13.12 14.52 -2.34
C GLU A 92 12.55 15.71 -3.11
N ARG A 93 12.49 16.82 -2.39
CA ARG A 93 12.08 18.14 -2.83
C ARG A 93 13.18 18.78 -3.68
#